data_AF-A0A929NXU6-F1
#
_entry.id   AF-A0A929NXU6-F1
#
_cell.length_a   1.000
_cell.length_b   1.000
_cell.length_c   1.000
_cell.angle_alpha   90.00
_cell.angle_beta   90.00
_cell.angle_gamma   90.00
#
_symmetry.space_group_name_H-M   'P 1'
#
loop_
_entity.id
_entity.type
_entity.pdbx_description
1 polymer ?
#
loop_
_entity_poly.entity_id
_entity_poly.type
_entity_poly.pdbx_seq_one_letter_code
_entity_poly.pdbx_strand_id
1 'polypeptide(L)'
;MSQHMLHKISIKSIKETYFSLFLVAIIGLGLSVTAFVYVKQWEIKQAIEIHKKQHDYVRVLQQTFITLENILSSIRGLYYVHNQITQQSFTKFTESDLLTHSGIQALEWVSVTSTIENKFWELSPLNKRQSVGQRNIYYPVRFSESKNNYISRLDYDISSNPILKQALETAQDSGQFTTSGVIEILTDTKKIFGLNVFMPVYKNNNSSHVTVAERRNNLIGFAVGTISLDSLAENILRIRKQRTTAVLQIFDITPNTTTKDLYSPAWYKGQDYDPDRNLWQDYLDIGGRSWHITFSKTSEAPFHQTWYAWIVLGIGLLFTLGLSRYIYII
;
A
#
# COMPACT_ATOMS: atom_id res chain seq x y z
N MET A 1 14.26 -86.82 -18.04
CA MET A 1 15.11 -85.61 -17.99
C MET A 1 14.42 -84.31 -18.46
N SER A 2 13.26 -84.37 -19.13
CA SER A 2 12.54 -83.19 -19.66
C SER A 2 11.71 -82.41 -18.62
N GLN A 3 10.97 -83.08 -17.73
CA GLN A 3 10.13 -82.40 -16.72
C GLN A 3 10.93 -81.60 -15.68
N HIS A 4 12.15 -82.05 -15.34
CA HIS A 4 12.99 -81.37 -14.35
C HIS A 4 13.62 -80.06 -14.88
N MET A 5 13.78 -79.93 -16.21
CA MET A 5 14.22 -78.69 -16.87
C MET A 5 13.08 -77.68 -17.01
N LEU A 6 11.87 -78.12 -17.37
CA LEU A 6 10.70 -77.23 -17.48
C LEU A 6 10.32 -76.61 -16.13
N HIS A 7 10.43 -77.37 -15.03
CA HIS A 7 10.18 -76.85 -13.68
C HIS A 7 11.21 -75.81 -13.24
N LYS A 8 12.50 -75.98 -13.60
CA LYS A 8 13.58 -75.02 -13.29
C LYS A 8 13.44 -73.71 -14.09
N ILE A 9 13.00 -73.78 -15.35
CA ILE A 9 12.79 -72.59 -16.20
C ILE A 9 11.58 -71.78 -15.69
N SER A 10 10.49 -72.45 -15.30
CA SER A 10 9.29 -71.80 -14.73
C SER A 10 9.56 -71.11 -13.38
N ILE A 11 10.34 -71.71 -12.48
CA ILE A 11 10.69 -71.08 -11.20
C ILE A 11 11.64 -69.88 -11.38
N LYS A 12 12.51 -69.92 -12.39
CA LYS A 12 13.43 -68.81 -12.70
C LYS A 12 12.68 -67.58 -13.23
N SER A 13 11.72 -67.76 -14.14
CA SER A 13 10.92 -66.65 -14.67
C SER A 13 10.04 -66.00 -13.59
N ILE A 14 9.45 -66.81 -12.70
CA ILE A 14 8.64 -66.32 -11.58
C ILE A 14 9.47 -65.42 -10.64
N LYS A 15 10.72 -65.81 -10.32
CA LYS A 15 11.61 -65.00 -9.47
C LYS A 15 12.03 -63.69 -10.14
N GLU A 16 12.24 -63.69 -11.45
CA GLU A 16 12.59 -62.47 -12.21
C GLU A 16 11.41 -61.48 -12.29
N THR A 17 10.16 -61.97 -12.40
CA THR A 17 8.95 -61.13 -12.33
C THR A 17 8.78 -60.51 -10.94
N TYR A 18 8.88 -61.29 -9.86
CA TYR A 18 8.79 -60.74 -8.50
C TYR A 18 9.91 -59.75 -8.17
N PHE A 19 11.13 -59.99 -8.67
CA PHE A 19 12.25 -59.05 -8.53
C PHE A 19 11.98 -57.74 -9.28
N SER A 20 11.45 -57.82 -10.51
CA SER A 20 11.08 -56.65 -11.30
C SER A 20 9.95 -55.85 -10.64
N LEU A 21 8.93 -56.51 -10.11
CA LEU A 21 7.84 -55.87 -9.35
C LEU A 21 8.35 -55.15 -8.11
N PHE A 22 9.24 -55.80 -7.36
CA PHE A 22 9.88 -55.21 -6.18
C PHE A 22 10.69 -53.96 -6.54
N LEU A 23 11.46 -54.01 -7.62
CA LEU A 23 12.27 -52.89 -8.11
C LEU A 23 11.40 -51.72 -8.59
N VAL A 24 10.34 -51.98 -9.35
CA VAL A 24 9.37 -50.96 -9.78
C VAL A 24 8.66 -50.33 -8.59
N ALA A 25 8.25 -51.13 -7.59
CA ALA A 25 7.61 -50.61 -6.39
C ALA A 25 8.55 -49.69 -5.59
N ILE A 26 9.81 -50.09 -5.38
CA ILE A 26 10.79 -49.27 -4.65
C ILE A 26 11.10 -47.98 -5.40
N ILE A 27 11.37 -48.05 -6.70
CA ILE A 27 11.70 -46.86 -7.50
C ILE A 27 10.50 -45.92 -7.57
N GLY A 28 9.30 -46.46 -7.83
CA GLY A 28 8.07 -45.67 -7.90
C GLY A 28 7.75 -44.98 -6.57
N LEU A 29 7.87 -45.70 -5.44
CA LEU A 29 7.71 -45.13 -4.11
C LEU A 29 8.77 -44.05 -3.83
N GLY A 30 10.04 -44.34 -4.12
CA GLY A 30 11.15 -43.39 -3.91
C GLY A 30 10.97 -42.10 -4.70
N LEU A 31 10.60 -42.19 -5.98
CA LEU A 31 10.31 -41.04 -6.84
C LEU A 31 9.08 -40.27 -6.34
N SER A 32 8.02 -40.96 -5.95
CA SER A 32 6.79 -40.33 -5.45
C SER A 32 7.03 -39.57 -4.14
N VAL A 33 7.79 -40.17 -3.20
CA VAL A 33 8.18 -39.52 -1.94
C VAL A 33 9.10 -38.33 -2.20
N THR A 34 10.07 -38.46 -3.11
CA THR A 34 10.98 -37.36 -3.45
C THR A 34 10.22 -36.18 -4.08
N ALA A 35 9.32 -36.45 -5.03
CA ALA A 35 8.46 -35.44 -5.63
C ALA A 35 7.53 -34.79 -4.59
N PHE A 36 6.94 -35.60 -3.69
CA PHE A 36 6.13 -35.10 -2.58
C PHE A 36 6.93 -34.14 -1.70
N VAL A 37 8.13 -34.52 -1.26
CA VAL A 37 8.99 -33.67 -0.41
C VAL A 37 9.34 -32.37 -1.11
N TYR A 38 9.71 -32.44 -2.40
CA TYR A 38 10.04 -31.25 -3.19
C TYR A 38 8.85 -30.30 -3.32
N VAL A 39 7.67 -30.82 -3.70
CA VAL A 39 6.44 -30.02 -3.81
C VAL A 39 6.02 -29.48 -2.45
N LYS A 40 6.16 -30.26 -1.38
CA LYS A 40 5.82 -29.82 -0.03
C LYS A 40 6.71 -28.68 0.45
N GLN A 41 8.01 -28.75 0.17
CA GLN A 41 8.94 -27.66 0.44
C GLN A 41 8.61 -26.42 -0.39
N TRP A 42 8.21 -26.59 -1.65
CA TRP A 42 7.75 -25.49 -2.50
C TRP A 42 6.48 -24.82 -1.96
N GLU A 43 5.48 -25.59 -1.51
CA GLU A 43 4.27 -25.07 -0.86
C GLU A 43 4.60 -24.24 0.38
N ILE A 44 5.50 -24.73 1.24
CA ILE A 44 5.94 -24.02 2.46
C ILE A 44 6.67 -22.73 2.10
N LYS A 45 7.59 -22.76 1.12
CA LYS A 45 8.32 -21.56 0.67
C LYS A 45 7.36 -20.50 0.12
N GLN A 46 6.37 -20.88 -0.67
CA GLN A 46 5.33 -19.96 -1.16
C GLN A 46 4.56 -19.28 -0.01
N ALA A 47 4.16 -20.06 1.01
CA ALA A 47 3.48 -19.50 2.19
C ALA A 47 4.35 -18.48 2.93
N ILE A 48 5.64 -18.78 3.12
CA ILE A 48 6.60 -17.86 3.78
C ILE A 48 6.82 -16.59 2.94
N GLU A 49 6.99 -16.70 1.62
CA GLU A 49 7.19 -15.54 0.74
C GLU A 49 5.99 -14.58 0.76
N ILE A 50 4.78 -15.12 0.81
CA ILE A 50 3.55 -14.33 0.98
C ILE A 50 3.58 -13.56 2.29
N HIS A 51 3.87 -14.22 3.41
CA HIS A 51 3.95 -13.57 4.73
C HIS A 51 5.04 -12.49 4.78
N LYS A 52 6.17 -12.72 4.10
CA LYS A 52 7.24 -11.72 4.00
C LYS A 52 6.79 -10.49 3.21
N LYS A 53 6.08 -10.68 2.08
CA LYS A 53 5.52 -9.58 1.28
C LYS A 53 4.55 -8.71 2.08
N GLN A 54 3.76 -9.31 2.98
CA GLN A 54 2.84 -8.56 3.85
C GLN A 54 3.58 -7.55 4.73
N HIS A 55 4.66 -7.95 5.39
CA HIS A 55 5.47 -7.05 6.22
C HIS A 55 6.18 -5.98 5.40
N ASP A 56 6.59 -6.31 4.17
CA ASP A 56 7.20 -5.33 3.27
C ASP A 56 6.21 -4.22 2.88
N TYR A 57 4.88 -4.46 2.88
CA TYR A 57 3.88 -3.44 2.55
C TYR A 57 3.82 -2.28 3.55
N VAL A 58 3.75 -2.57 4.86
CA VAL A 58 3.79 -1.52 5.90
C VAL A 58 5.11 -0.77 5.87
N ARG A 59 6.23 -1.48 5.65
CA ARG A 59 7.54 -0.84 5.53
C ARG A 59 7.57 0.13 4.34
N VAL A 60 7.05 -0.27 3.17
CA VAL A 60 6.99 0.62 1.99
C VAL A 60 6.10 1.83 2.26
N LEU A 61 4.97 1.65 2.94
CA LEU A 61 4.08 2.73 3.34
C LEU A 61 4.78 3.71 4.30
N GLN A 62 5.37 3.22 5.39
CA GLN A 62 6.17 4.01 6.33
C GLN A 62 7.27 4.80 5.62
N GLN A 63 8.04 4.12 4.77
CA GLN A 63 9.11 4.74 4.02
C GLN A 63 8.60 5.83 3.07
N THR A 64 7.42 5.65 2.46
CA THR A 64 6.80 6.66 1.60
C THR A 64 6.52 7.95 2.38
N PHE A 65 5.98 7.84 3.60
CA PHE A 65 5.68 9.00 4.44
C PHE A 65 6.93 9.66 5.03
N ILE A 66 7.95 8.87 5.42
CA ILE A 66 9.26 9.40 5.84
C ILE A 66 9.90 10.21 4.70
N THR A 67 9.86 9.69 3.47
CA THR A 67 10.38 10.41 2.30
C THR A 67 9.61 11.71 2.06
N LEU A 68 8.29 11.69 2.17
CA LEU A 68 7.46 12.89 2.06
C LEU A 68 7.77 13.93 3.15
N GLU A 69 7.91 13.50 4.39
CA GLU A 69 8.30 14.37 5.51
C GLU A 69 9.65 15.04 5.21
N ASN A 70 10.63 14.28 4.73
CA ASN A 70 11.95 14.82 4.36
C ASN A 70 11.85 15.84 3.21
N ILE A 71 11.04 15.58 2.19
CA ILE A 71 10.79 16.51 1.08
C ILE A 71 10.18 17.81 1.61
N LEU A 72 9.11 17.73 2.40
CA LEU A 72 8.44 18.93 2.91
C LEU A 72 9.29 19.70 3.93
N SER A 73 10.08 18.98 4.75
CA SER A 73 11.07 19.59 5.64
C SER A 73 12.14 20.35 4.85
N SER A 74 12.51 19.86 3.67
CA SER A 74 13.45 20.55 2.78
C SER A 74 12.84 21.81 2.15
N ILE A 75 11.57 21.78 1.74
CA ILE A 75 10.84 22.98 1.30
C ILE A 75 10.77 24.02 2.44
N ARG A 76 10.51 23.58 3.67
CA ARG A 76 10.59 24.43 4.86
C ARG A 76 12.00 25.04 5.03
N GLY A 77 13.04 24.26 4.77
CA GLY A 77 14.43 24.73 4.78
C GLY A 77 14.70 25.87 3.80
N LEU A 78 14.06 25.90 2.63
CA LEU A 78 14.18 27.00 1.67
C LEU A 78 13.80 28.34 2.29
N TYR A 79 12.73 28.37 3.11
CA TYR A 79 12.34 29.58 3.81
C TYR A 79 13.43 30.02 4.79
N TYR A 80 14.02 29.11 5.57
CA TYR A 80 15.03 29.48 6.55
C TYR A 80 16.35 29.98 5.94
N VAL A 81 16.60 29.68 4.67
CA VAL A 81 17.77 30.20 3.93
C VAL A 81 17.48 31.57 3.33
N HIS A 82 16.29 31.77 2.77
CA HIS A 82 15.99 32.98 1.97
C HIS A 82 15.06 33.98 2.68
N ASN A 83 14.50 33.64 3.83
CA ASN A 83 13.43 34.36 4.56
C ASN A 83 12.16 34.64 3.73
N GLN A 84 12.04 33.99 2.58
CA GLN A 84 10.89 34.05 1.68
C GLN A 84 10.89 32.80 0.79
N ILE A 85 9.71 32.36 0.39
CA ILE A 85 9.56 31.36 -0.68
C ILE A 85 8.99 32.11 -1.88
N THR A 86 9.75 32.14 -2.97
CA THR A 86 9.32 32.70 -4.26
C THR A 86 8.90 31.59 -5.21
N GLN A 87 8.04 31.89 -6.18
CA GLN A 87 7.63 30.92 -7.20
C GLN A 87 8.84 30.27 -7.88
N GLN A 88 9.83 31.07 -8.29
CA GLN A 88 11.03 30.57 -8.95
C GLN A 88 11.82 29.62 -8.05
N SER A 89 12.03 29.96 -6.78
CA SER A 89 12.74 29.09 -5.82
C SER A 89 11.98 27.80 -5.55
N PHE A 90 10.66 27.87 -5.46
CA PHE A 90 9.79 26.73 -5.23
C PHE A 90 9.84 25.79 -6.44
N THR A 91 9.47 26.28 -7.63
CA THR A 91 9.45 25.50 -8.88
C THR A 91 10.79 24.83 -9.12
N LYS A 92 11.91 25.56 -8.99
CA LYS A 92 13.25 25.00 -9.19
C LYS A 92 13.60 23.89 -8.18
N PHE A 93 13.12 24.00 -6.95
CA PHE A 93 13.34 22.96 -5.93
C PHE A 93 12.46 21.73 -6.17
N THR A 94 11.22 21.95 -6.60
CA THR A 94 10.23 20.89 -6.82
C THR A 94 10.25 20.30 -8.22
N GLU A 95 11.21 20.68 -9.07
CA GLU A 95 11.39 20.17 -10.42
C GLU A 95 11.48 18.62 -10.43
N SER A 96 10.87 18.05 -11.47
CA SER A 96 10.50 16.66 -11.80
C SER A 96 10.84 15.48 -10.88
N ASP A 97 12.01 15.39 -10.28
CA ASP A 97 12.47 14.18 -9.58
C ASP A 97 11.69 13.92 -8.28
N LEU A 98 11.28 14.98 -7.58
CA LEU A 98 10.48 14.83 -6.36
C LEU A 98 9.07 14.29 -6.64
N LEU A 99 8.48 14.64 -7.78
CA LEU A 99 7.16 14.15 -8.21
C LEU A 99 7.22 12.76 -8.88
N THR A 100 8.41 12.25 -9.19
CA THR A 100 8.57 10.85 -9.61
C THR A 100 8.40 9.86 -8.46
N HIS A 101 8.56 10.31 -7.22
CA HIS A 101 8.32 9.48 -6.04
C HIS A 101 6.87 9.02 -6.00
N SER A 102 6.71 7.73 -5.75
CA SER A 102 5.45 7.02 -5.84
C SER A 102 4.39 7.56 -4.87
N GLY A 103 3.20 7.87 -5.38
CA GLY A 103 2.04 8.31 -4.60
C GLY A 103 1.82 9.82 -4.58
N ILE A 104 2.90 10.61 -4.70
CA ILE A 104 2.84 12.08 -4.68
C ILE A 104 2.21 12.59 -5.98
N GLN A 105 1.16 13.41 -5.85
CA GLN A 105 0.45 14.02 -6.97
C GLN A 105 0.82 15.49 -7.15
N ALA A 106 1.01 16.20 -6.04
CA ALA A 106 1.38 17.61 -6.04
C ALA A 106 2.19 17.99 -4.80
N LEU A 107 3.02 19.01 -4.97
CA LEU A 107 3.70 19.75 -3.92
C LEU A 107 3.23 21.20 -4.01
N GLU A 108 2.81 21.77 -2.88
CA GLU A 108 2.20 23.09 -2.80
C GLU A 108 2.85 23.93 -1.69
N TRP A 109 2.94 25.24 -1.91
CA TRP A 109 3.22 26.21 -0.86
C TRP A 109 1.93 26.95 -0.51
N VAL A 110 1.55 26.91 0.76
CA VAL A 110 0.32 27.50 1.29
C VAL A 110 0.71 28.60 2.26
N SER A 111 0.38 29.85 1.96
CA SER A 111 0.68 30.97 2.86
C SER A 111 -0.42 31.15 3.91
N VAL A 112 -0.11 31.78 5.03
CA VAL A 112 -1.11 32.28 5.99
C VAL A 112 -1.27 33.79 5.83
N THR A 113 -2.51 34.27 5.72
CA THR A 113 -2.80 35.72 5.63
C THR A 113 -4.12 36.06 6.31
N SER A 114 -4.19 37.22 6.95
CA SER A 114 -5.45 37.82 7.43
C SER A 114 -6.12 38.72 6.40
N THR A 115 -5.39 39.10 5.35
CA THR A 115 -5.88 39.98 4.29
C THR A 115 -6.47 39.15 3.16
N ILE A 116 -7.76 39.35 2.89
CA ILE A 116 -8.45 38.76 1.75
C ILE A 116 -7.99 39.43 0.45
N GLU A 117 -7.64 38.63 -0.56
CA GLU A 117 -7.37 39.09 -1.92
C GLU A 117 -8.52 38.67 -2.84
N ASN A 118 -8.89 39.52 -3.80
CA ASN A 118 -10.01 39.27 -4.72
C ASN A 118 -9.89 37.97 -5.53
N LYS A 119 -8.68 37.45 -5.68
CA LYS A 119 -8.39 36.22 -6.42
C LYS A 119 -8.60 34.94 -5.60
N PHE A 120 -8.70 35.05 -4.27
CA PHE A 120 -8.93 33.89 -3.42
C PHE A 120 -10.29 33.28 -3.69
N TRP A 121 -10.33 31.95 -3.73
CA TRP A 121 -11.55 31.23 -4.02
C TRP A 121 -11.69 29.98 -3.16
N GLU A 122 -12.91 29.49 -3.07
CA GLU A 122 -13.29 28.26 -2.39
C GLU A 122 -14.35 27.51 -3.21
N LEU A 123 -14.73 26.32 -2.75
CA LEU A 123 -15.87 25.59 -3.28
C LEU A 123 -17.12 25.88 -2.46
N SER A 124 -18.21 26.17 -3.15
CA SER A 124 -19.54 26.21 -2.56
C SER A 124 -20.02 24.81 -2.17
N PRO A 125 -21.09 24.68 -1.37
CA PRO A 125 -21.71 23.37 -1.07
C PRO A 125 -22.13 22.57 -2.31
N LEU A 126 -22.27 23.24 -3.46
CA LEU A 126 -22.59 22.62 -4.75
C LEU A 126 -21.33 22.29 -5.58
N ASN A 127 -20.14 22.30 -4.97
CA ASN A 127 -18.83 22.08 -5.60
C ASN A 127 -18.55 23.03 -6.77
N LYS A 128 -19.01 24.28 -6.67
CA LYS A 128 -18.70 25.34 -7.65
C LYS A 128 -17.71 26.32 -7.06
N ARG A 129 -16.73 26.74 -7.86
CA ARG A 129 -15.79 27.81 -7.49
C ARG A 129 -16.54 29.10 -7.19
N GLN A 130 -16.24 29.71 -6.05
CA GLN A 130 -16.77 31.01 -5.61
C GLN A 130 -15.68 31.80 -4.88
N SER A 131 -15.87 33.10 -4.69
CA SER A 131 -15.02 33.91 -3.81
C SER A 131 -15.11 33.42 -2.38
N VAL A 132 -14.01 33.54 -1.62
CA VAL A 132 -14.00 33.17 -0.22
C VAL A 132 -14.94 34.05 0.61
N GLY A 133 -15.63 33.43 1.58
CA GLY A 133 -16.37 34.17 2.60
C GLY A 133 -15.45 34.89 3.59
N GLN A 134 -15.99 35.82 4.37
CA GLN A 134 -15.20 36.57 5.35
C GLN A 134 -14.70 35.66 6.51
N ARG A 135 -13.38 35.62 6.70
CA ARG A 135 -12.67 34.90 7.76
C ARG A 135 -11.53 35.75 8.34
N ASN A 136 -11.10 35.40 9.55
CA ASN A 136 -9.96 36.06 10.20
C ASN A 136 -8.61 35.68 9.58
N ILE A 137 -8.52 34.45 9.07
CA ILE A 137 -7.29 33.86 8.51
C ILE A 137 -7.68 33.04 7.29
N TYR A 138 -6.88 33.14 6.24
CA TYR A 138 -6.98 32.40 4.99
C TYR A 138 -5.70 31.62 4.73
N TYR A 139 -5.83 30.50 4.03
CA TYR A 139 -4.74 29.60 3.70
C TYR A 139 -4.68 29.36 2.17
N PRO A 140 -4.39 30.42 1.38
CA PRO A 140 -4.36 30.31 -0.06
C PRO A 140 -3.13 29.51 -0.53
N VAL A 141 -3.34 28.61 -1.49
CA VAL A 141 -2.25 27.99 -2.26
C VAL A 141 -1.58 29.07 -3.11
N ARG A 142 -0.30 29.34 -2.87
CA ARG A 142 0.48 30.35 -3.60
C ARG A 142 1.31 29.77 -4.73
N PHE A 143 1.86 28.58 -4.54
CA PHE A 143 2.62 27.85 -5.55
C PHE A 143 2.18 26.39 -5.55
N SER A 144 2.21 25.77 -6.72
CA SER A 144 1.77 24.39 -6.90
C SER A 144 2.54 23.77 -8.07
N GLU A 145 3.21 22.66 -7.81
CA GLU A 145 3.77 21.79 -8.85
C GLU A 145 3.07 20.44 -8.77
N SER A 146 2.60 19.91 -9.90
CA SER A 146 1.88 18.63 -9.94
C SER A 146 2.34 17.73 -11.07
N LYS A 147 2.26 16.42 -10.86
CA LYS A 147 2.82 15.41 -11.76
C LYS A 147 2.23 15.43 -13.17
N ASN A 148 0.96 15.78 -13.29
CA ASN A 148 0.21 15.72 -14.56
C ASN A 148 -0.56 17.03 -14.86
N ASN A 149 -0.23 18.13 -14.20
CA ASN A 149 -0.93 19.43 -14.28
C ASN A 149 -2.44 19.42 -13.93
N TYR A 150 -3.01 18.28 -13.52
CA TYR A 150 -4.44 18.17 -13.16
C TYR A 150 -4.80 18.79 -11.81
N ILE A 151 -3.80 19.04 -10.96
CA ILE A 151 -3.98 19.68 -9.66
C ILE A 151 -3.40 21.09 -9.80
N SER A 152 -4.27 22.04 -10.10
CA SER A 152 -3.94 23.47 -10.08
C SER A 152 -4.96 24.19 -9.22
N ARG A 153 -4.62 24.33 -7.94
CA ARG A 153 -5.49 24.97 -6.95
C ARG A 153 -4.98 26.35 -6.56
N LEU A 154 -4.29 27.04 -7.47
CA LEU A 154 -3.72 28.36 -7.19
C LEU A 154 -4.79 29.30 -6.64
N ASP A 155 -4.48 29.99 -5.54
CA ASP A 155 -5.38 30.88 -4.78
C ASP A 155 -6.60 30.20 -4.14
N TYR A 156 -6.68 28.87 -4.12
CA TYR A 156 -7.68 28.13 -3.34
C TYR A 156 -7.39 28.26 -1.85
N ASP A 157 -8.38 28.69 -1.05
CA ASP A 157 -8.29 28.68 0.40
C ASP A 157 -8.56 27.26 0.93
N ILE A 158 -7.48 26.55 1.29
CA ILE A 158 -7.54 25.17 1.78
C ILE A 158 -8.42 25.04 3.03
N SER A 159 -8.50 26.10 3.85
CA SER A 159 -9.30 26.08 5.08
C SER A 159 -10.81 26.11 4.85
N SER A 160 -11.25 26.29 3.59
CA SER A 160 -12.66 26.14 3.22
C SER A 160 -13.13 24.69 3.36
N ASN A 161 -12.21 23.72 3.28
CA ASN A 161 -12.51 22.31 3.52
C ASN A 161 -12.31 22.00 5.02
N PRO A 162 -13.34 21.52 5.73
CA PRO A 162 -13.26 21.31 7.18
C PRO A 162 -12.22 20.26 7.59
N ILE A 163 -12.02 19.21 6.79
CA ILE A 163 -11.03 18.16 7.04
C ILE A 163 -9.61 18.74 6.93
N LEU A 164 -9.38 19.57 5.92
CA LEU A 164 -8.07 20.20 5.72
C LEU A 164 -7.81 21.31 6.73
N LYS A 165 -8.85 22.08 7.11
CA LYS A 165 -8.76 23.08 8.17
C LYS A 165 -8.32 22.45 9.50
N GLN A 166 -8.95 21.36 9.91
CA GLN A 166 -8.57 20.64 11.14
C GLN A 166 -7.11 20.15 11.09
N ALA A 167 -6.67 19.64 9.93
CA ALA A 167 -5.29 19.20 9.75
C ALA A 167 -4.29 20.37 9.81
N LEU A 168 -4.62 21.52 9.21
CA LEU A 168 -3.83 22.76 9.29
C LEU A 168 -3.67 23.25 10.73
N GLU A 169 -4.77 23.29 11.49
CA GLU A 169 -4.76 23.70 12.90
C GLU A 169 -3.94 22.72 13.76
N THR A 170 -4.08 21.42 13.52
CA THR A 170 -3.28 20.39 14.20
C THR A 170 -1.80 20.52 13.89
N ALA A 171 -1.45 20.74 12.61
CA ALA A 171 -0.08 20.98 12.19
C ALA A 171 0.50 22.26 12.83
N GLN A 172 -0.27 23.35 12.82
CA GLN A 172 0.11 24.62 13.43
C GLN A 172 0.40 24.48 14.93
N ASP A 173 -0.47 23.78 15.67
CA ASP A 173 -0.35 23.65 17.12
C ASP A 173 0.76 22.67 17.52
N SER A 174 0.88 21.55 16.81
CA SER A 174 1.88 20.50 17.09
C SER A 174 3.28 20.85 16.60
N GLY A 175 3.40 21.68 15.55
CA GLY A 175 4.66 21.96 14.88
C GLY A 175 5.24 20.76 14.12
N GLN A 176 4.46 19.69 13.97
CA GLN A 176 4.91 18.41 13.39
C GLN A 176 4.30 18.17 12.00
N PHE A 177 4.94 17.27 11.25
CA PHE A 177 4.35 16.68 10.06
C PHE A 177 2.98 16.08 10.40
N THR A 178 1.95 16.50 9.67
CA THR A 178 0.55 16.13 9.96
C THR A 178 -0.15 15.68 8.69
N THR A 179 -0.94 14.62 8.76
CA THR A 179 -1.77 14.15 7.62
C THR A 179 -3.23 14.55 7.81
N SER A 180 -3.97 14.65 6.71
CA SER A 180 -5.42 14.87 6.74
C SER A 180 -6.21 13.57 6.81
N GLY A 181 -7.53 13.74 6.99
CA GLY A 181 -8.58 12.83 6.50
C GLY A 181 -8.41 12.41 5.05
N VAL A 182 -9.12 11.36 4.67
CA VAL A 182 -9.45 11.15 3.26
C VAL A 182 -10.20 12.38 2.75
N ILE A 183 -9.76 12.90 1.62
CA ILE A 183 -10.39 14.00 0.90
C ILE A 183 -10.59 13.61 -0.56
N GLU A 184 -11.60 14.21 -1.19
CA GLU A 184 -11.63 14.31 -2.65
C GLU A 184 -10.59 15.37 -3.05
N ILE A 185 -9.54 14.94 -3.76
CA ILE A 185 -8.54 15.84 -4.31
C ILE A 185 -9.23 16.65 -5.41
N LEU A 186 -9.16 17.98 -5.32
CA LEU A 186 -9.69 18.83 -6.37
C LEU A 186 -8.79 18.71 -7.60
N THR A 187 -9.34 18.13 -8.66
CA THR A 187 -8.70 18.03 -9.97
C THR A 187 -9.67 18.49 -11.04
N ASP A 188 -9.15 18.88 -12.20
CA ASP A 188 -9.97 19.37 -13.31
C ASP A 188 -10.74 18.28 -14.06
N THR A 189 -10.33 17.01 -13.93
CA THR A 189 -10.76 15.95 -14.86
C THR A 189 -11.36 14.71 -14.21
N LYS A 190 -10.98 14.39 -12.97
CA LYS A 190 -11.34 13.11 -12.33
C LYS A 190 -11.57 13.26 -10.83
N LYS A 191 -12.51 12.47 -10.32
CA LYS A 191 -12.63 12.26 -8.87
C LYS A 191 -11.50 11.35 -8.41
N ILE A 192 -10.59 11.90 -7.63
CA ILE A 192 -9.47 11.16 -7.05
C ILE A 192 -9.55 11.34 -5.54
N PHE A 193 -9.46 10.23 -4.80
CA PHE A 193 -9.39 10.27 -3.35
C PHE A 193 -7.95 10.21 -2.89
N GLY A 194 -7.65 10.97 -1.85
CA GLY A 194 -6.30 11.12 -1.35
C GLY A 194 -6.27 11.73 0.02
N LEU A 195 -5.10 12.21 0.39
CA LEU A 195 -4.89 12.99 1.60
C LEU A 195 -3.85 14.07 1.32
N ASN A 196 -3.94 15.16 2.09
CA ASN A 196 -2.90 16.17 2.15
C ASN A 196 -2.02 15.91 3.37
N VAL A 197 -0.74 16.18 3.22
CA VAL A 197 0.25 16.19 4.30
C VAL A 197 0.81 17.59 4.45
N PHE A 198 0.98 18.03 5.69
CA PHE A 198 1.31 19.40 6.05
C PHE A 198 2.58 19.44 6.89
N MET A 199 3.51 20.30 6.48
CA MET A 199 4.67 20.68 7.26
C MET A 199 4.58 22.18 7.59
N PRO A 200 4.34 22.56 8.86
CA PRO A 200 4.23 23.95 9.25
C PRO A 200 5.60 24.64 9.13
N VAL A 201 5.57 25.89 8.68
CA VAL A 201 6.76 26.76 8.60
C VAL A 201 6.50 27.98 9.45
N TYR A 202 7.46 28.31 10.30
CA TYR A 202 7.41 29.45 11.20
C TYR A 202 8.48 30.48 10.83
N LYS A 203 8.30 31.72 11.26
CA LYS A 203 9.24 32.82 11.00
C LYS A 203 10.65 32.53 11.55
N ASN A 204 10.73 31.86 12.71
CA ASN A 204 11.98 31.52 13.39
C ASN A 204 12.10 30.00 13.59
N ASN A 205 13.32 29.46 13.47
CA ASN A 205 13.62 28.02 13.66
C ASN A 205 13.98 27.66 15.11
N ASN A 206 13.69 28.52 16.10
CA ASN A 206 14.04 28.25 17.49
C ASN A 206 13.08 27.19 18.05
N SER A 207 13.59 25.99 18.20
CA SER A 207 12.84 24.75 18.52
C SER A 207 12.83 24.39 20.01
N SER A 208 13.51 25.17 20.85
CA SER A 208 13.55 24.94 22.29
C SER A 208 12.46 25.77 22.99
N HIS A 209 11.42 25.12 23.50
CA HIS A 209 10.35 25.69 24.35
C HIS A 209 9.38 26.69 23.69
N VAL A 210 8.91 26.43 22.48
CA VAL A 210 7.86 27.24 21.85
C VAL A 210 6.47 26.79 22.32
N THR A 211 5.70 27.71 22.89
CA THR A 211 4.30 27.50 23.27
C THR A 211 3.39 27.41 22.03
N VAL A 212 2.19 26.84 22.17
CA VAL A 212 1.19 26.80 21.07
C VAL A 212 0.84 28.21 20.60
N ALA A 213 0.70 29.18 21.51
CA ALA A 213 0.41 30.56 21.16
C ALA A 213 1.53 31.20 20.32
N GLU A 214 2.80 30.96 20.68
CA GLU A 214 3.94 31.44 19.90
C GLU A 214 4.02 30.78 18.53
N ARG A 215 3.69 29.49 18.40
CA ARG A 215 3.60 28.82 17.09
C ARG A 215 2.56 29.48 16.21
N ARG A 216 1.35 29.71 16.73
CA ARG A 216 0.27 30.38 16.00
C ARG A 216 0.69 31.77 15.51
N ASN A 217 1.32 32.55 16.38
CA ASN A 217 1.77 33.91 16.06
C ASN A 217 2.92 33.98 15.06
N ASN A 218 3.76 32.94 15.00
CA ASN A 218 4.93 32.89 14.11
C ASN A 218 4.69 32.08 12.84
N LEU A 219 3.50 31.49 12.65
CA LEU A 219 3.20 30.68 11.47
C LEU A 219 3.18 31.56 10.21
N ILE A 220 3.94 31.17 9.20
CA ILE A 220 3.99 31.88 7.91
C ILE A 220 3.24 31.13 6.80
N GLY A 221 3.09 29.82 6.95
CA GLY A 221 2.65 28.95 5.88
C GLY A 221 2.94 27.48 6.12
N PHE A 222 2.65 26.68 5.12
CA PHE A 222 2.84 25.23 5.10
C PHE A 222 3.45 24.81 3.78
N ALA A 223 4.44 23.92 3.84
CA ALA A 223 4.75 23.05 2.72
C ALA A 223 3.73 21.90 2.74
N VAL A 224 3.09 21.65 1.60
CA VAL A 224 2.00 20.69 1.50
C VAL A 224 2.29 19.66 0.41
N GLY A 225 2.05 18.40 0.71
CA GLY A 225 2.08 17.31 -0.28
C GLY A 225 0.69 16.72 -0.45
N THR A 226 0.27 16.44 -1.68
CA THR A 226 -0.97 15.72 -1.97
C THR A 226 -0.64 14.30 -2.41
N ILE A 227 -1.25 13.30 -1.79
CA ILE A 227 -1.05 11.87 -2.09
C ILE A 227 -2.35 11.27 -2.62
N SER A 228 -2.28 10.55 -3.74
CA SER A 228 -3.39 9.70 -4.20
C SER A 228 -3.32 8.35 -3.50
N LEU A 229 -4.44 7.95 -2.89
CA LEU A 229 -4.53 6.66 -2.21
C LEU A 229 -4.46 5.48 -3.19
N ASP A 230 -5.01 5.64 -4.39
CA ASP A 230 -4.87 4.64 -5.46
C ASP A 230 -3.41 4.49 -5.89
N SER A 231 -2.70 5.60 -6.13
CA SER A 231 -1.28 5.55 -6.50
C SER A 231 -0.39 5.03 -5.38
N LEU A 232 -0.74 5.35 -4.13
CA LEU A 232 -0.05 4.82 -2.95
C LEU A 232 -0.24 3.30 -2.84
N ALA A 233 -1.47 2.81 -2.98
CA ALA A 233 -1.78 1.40 -2.96
C ALA A 233 -1.13 0.64 -4.13
N GLU A 234 -1.15 1.19 -5.35
CA GLU A 234 -0.43 0.62 -6.50
C GLU A 234 1.07 0.48 -6.23
N ASN A 235 1.67 1.47 -5.57
CA ASN A 235 3.07 1.43 -5.19
C ASN A 235 3.38 0.39 -4.13
N ILE A 236 2.55 0.31 -3.08
CA ILE A 236 2.71 -0.69 -2.01
C ILE A 236 2.57 -2.09 -2.58
N LEU A 237 1.52 -2.32 -3.35
CA LEU A 237 1.23 -3.62 -3.94
C LEU A 237 2.19 -3.98 -5.08
N ARG A 238 2.88 -3.00 -5.70
CA ARG A 238 3.81 -3.16 -6.84
C ARG A 238 3.23 -3.98 -8.00
N ILE A 239 1.90 -4.04 -8.15
CA ILE A 239 1.25 -5.01 -9.02
C ILE A 239 0.03 -4.40 -9.73
N ARG A 240 0.17 -4.11 -11.03
CA ARG A 240 -0.95 -3.90 -11.98
C ARG A 240 -1.65 -5.21 -12.39
N LYS A 241 -1.23 -6.39 -11.91
CA LYS A 241 -1.56 -7.70 -12.50
C LYS A 241 -1.70 -8.89 -11.53
N GLN A 242 -2.35 -8.73 -10.36
CA GLN A 242 -2.78 -9.90 -9.58
C GLN A 242 -4.29 -9.82 -9.37
N ARG A 243 -5.00 -10.70 -10.07
CA ARG A 243 -6.39 -11.03 -9.78
C ARG A 243 -6.43 -11.77 -8.44
N THR A 244 -6.43 -10.97 -7.37
CA THR A 244 -7.40 -10.96 -6.25
C THR A 244 -7.80 -12.30 -5.63
N THR A 245 -6.87 -12.91 -4.86
CA THR A 245 -7.23 -13.75 -3.71
C THR A 245 -7.22 -12.98 -2.39
N ALA A 246 -6.68 -11.76 -2.38
CA ALA A 246 -6.71 -10.87 -1.24
C ALA A 246 -6.87 -9.40 -1.65
N VAL A 247 -7.27 -8.60 -0.67
CA VAL A 247 -7.54 -7.17 -0.76
C VAL A 247 -6.75 -6.45 0.33
N LEU A 248 -6.15 -5.31 -0.03
CA LEU A 248 -5.59 -4.36 0.93
C LEU A 248 -6.66 -3.33 1.26
N GLN A 249 -6.94 -3.14 2.56
CA GLN A 249 -7.75 -2.05 3.04
C GLN A 249 -6.96 -1.25 4.08
N ILE A 250 -7.23 0.05 4.14
CA ILE A 250 -6.64 0.94 5.14
C ILE A 250 -7.77 1.71 5.78
N PHE A 251 -7.87 1.59 7.10
CA PHE A 251 -8.86 2.30 7.90
C PHE A 251 -8.19 3.34 8.77
N ASP A 252 -8.80 4.51 8.87
CA ASP A 252 -8.42 5.52 9.83
C ASP A 252 -9.22 5.33 11.12
N ILE A 253 -8.51 4.95 12.18
CA ILE A 253 -9.05 4.68 13.51
C ILE A 253 -8.81 5.83 14.48
N THR A 254 -8.35 6.98 13.99
CA THR A 254 -8.17 8.18 14.81
C THR A 254 -9.51 8.59 15.46
N PRO A 255 -9.53 8.93 16.76
CA PRO A 255 -10.75 9.34 17.43
C PRO A 255 -11.43 10.53 16.72
N ASN A 256 -12.76 10.50 16.63
CA ASN A 256 -13.59 11.53 15.97
C ASN A 256 -13.38 11.69 14.45
N THR A 257 -12.72 10.74 13.78
CA THR A 257 -12.67 10.71 12.31
C THR A 257 -14.07 10.46 11.72
N THR A 258 -14.49 11.32 10.80
CA THR A 258 -15.77 11.19 10.08
C THR A 258 -15.77 10.04 9.08
N THR A 259 -14.67 9.86 8.33
CA THR A 259 -14.57 8.85 7.27
C THR A 259 -13.48 7.84 7.63
N LYS A 260 -13.91 6.63 8.03
CA LYS A 260 -13.00 5.57 8.48
C LYS A 260 -12.32 4.82 7.34
N ASP A 261 -12.97 4.65 6.19
CA ASP A 261 -12.35 3.98 5.03
C ASP A 261 -11.37 4.94 4.34
N LEU A 262 -10.08 4.76 4.59
CA LEU A 262 -9.02 5.54 3.95
C LEU A 262 -8.75 4.97 2.56
N TYR A 263 -8.64 3.65 2.42
CA TYR A 263 -8.47 3.01 1.11
C TYR A 263 -9.14 1.65 1.06
N SER A 264 -9.92 1.44 0.00
CA SER A 264 -10.39 0.15 -0.46
C SER A 264 -10.41 0.15 -2.00
N PRO A 265 -9.95 -0.91 -2.68
CA PRO A 265 -9.98 -0.98 -4.14
C PRO A 265 -11.40 -0.78 -4.68
N ALA A 266 -11.54 -0.07 -5.79
CA ALA A 266 -12.85 0.29 -6.34
C ALA A 266 -13.78 -0.92 -6.58
N TRP A 267 -13.23 -2.08 -6.95
CA TRP A 267 -13.97 -3.33 -7.17
C TRP A 267 -14.38 -4.06 -5.87
N TYR A 268 -13.87 -3.64 -4.71
CA TYR A 268 -14.16 -4.22 -3.39
C TYR A 268 -14.92 -3.26 -2.46
N LYS A 269 -15.15 -2.01 -2.88
CA LYS A 269 -15.88 -1.02 -2.08
C LYS A 269 -17.30 -1.50 -1.77
N GLY A 270 -17.74 -1.25 -0.54
CA GLY A 270 -19.08 -1.60 -0.05
C GLY A 270 -19.22 -3.02 0.48
N GLN A 271 -18.14 -3.81 0.50
CA GLN A 271 -18.07 -5.04 1.29
C GLN A 271 -17.75 -4.69 2.74
N ASP A 272 -18.51 -5.25 3.67
CA ASP A 272 -18.22 -5.09 5.09
C ASP A 272 -16.90 -5.77 5.44
N TYR A 273 -16.13 -5.11 6.30
CA TYR A 273 -14.91 -5.67 6.85
C TYR A 273 -15.25 -6.92 7.68
N ASP A 274 -14.69 -8.06 7.27
CA ASP A 274 -14.84 -9.35 7.95
C ASP A 274 -13.50 -9.74 8.60
N PRO A 275 -13.38 -9.66 9.95
CA PRO A 275 -12.16 -10.01 10.67
C PRO A 275 -11.72 -11.46 10.44
N ASP A 276 -12.63 -12.38 10.16
CA ASP A 276 -12.33 -13.81 9.99
C ASP A 276 -11.62 -14.09 8.65
N ARG A 277 -11.69 -13.12 7.72
CA ARG A 277 -10.99 -13.18 6.43
C ARG A 277 -9.61 -12.54 6.47
N ASN A 278 -9.20 -11.97 7.60
CA ASN A 278 -7.89 -11.34 7.72
C ASN A 278 -6.78 -12.38 7.61
N LEU A 279 -5.91 -12.16 6.62
CA LEU A 279 -4.64 -12.88 6.52
C LEU A 279 -3.58 -12.23 7.41
N TRP A 280 -3.67 -10.91 7.53
CA TRP A 280 -2.72 -10.09 8.24
C TRP A 280 -3.31 -8.72 8.52
N GLN A 281 -2.86 -8.09 9.60
CA GLN A 281 -3.20 -6.72 9.95
C GLN A 281 -2.03 -6.05 10.66
N ASP A 282 -1.99 -4.72 10.60
CA ASP A 282 -1.00 -3.91 11.31
C ASP A 282 -1.57 -2.54 11.66
N TYR A 283 -0.88 -1.83 12.55
CA TYR A 283 -1.23 -0.49 12.99
C TYR A 283 -0.08 0.47 12.75
N LEU A 284 -0.42 1.67 12.29
CA LEU A 284 0.58 2.64 11.92
C LEU A 284 0.14 4.06 12.28
N ASP A 285 0.97 4.75 13.05
CA ASP A 285 0.80 6.16 13.36
C ASP A 285 1.60 7.01 12.36
N ILE A 286 0.91 7.79 11.54
CA ILE A 286 1.51 8.69 10.54
C ILE A 286 0.90 10.09 10.68
N GLY A 287 1.75 11.06 10.99
CA GLY A 287 1.42 12.48 11.01
C GLY A 287 0.17 12.79 11.85
N GLY A 288 0.13 12.30 13.08
CA GLY A 288 -0.96 12.56 14.03
C GLY A 288 -2.23 11.73 13.79
N ARG A 289 -2.19 10.72 12.92
CA ARG A 289 -3.32 9.82 12.64
C ARG A 289 -2.92 8.37 12.80
N SER A 290 -3.84 7.56 13.31
CA SER A 290 -3.64 6.13 13.55
C SER A 290 -4.41 5.33 12.51
N TRP A 291 -3.69 4.51 11.74
CA TRP A 291 -4.25 3.71 10.67
C TRP A 291 -4.19 2.22 11.01
N HIS A 292 -5.28 1.52 10.72
CA HIS A 292 -5.38 0.07 10.77
C HIS A 292 -5.35 -0.46 9.35
N ILE A 293 -4.31 -1.21 9.03
CA ILE A 293 -4.07 -1.75 7.70
C ILE A 293 -4.41 -3.22 7.72
N THR A 294 -5.25 -3.66 6.79
CA THR A 294 -5.69 -5.06 6.72
C THR A 294 -5.42 -5.64 5.35
N PHE A 295 -5.03 -6.91 5.35
CA PHE A 295 -4.93 -7.71 4.14
C PHE A 295 -5.84 -8.92 4.31
N SER A 296 -6.96 -8.94 3.58
CA SER A 296 -8.06 -9.88 3.81
C SER A 296 -8.31 -10.71 2.55
N LYS A 297 -8.79 -11.95 2.69
CA LYS A 297 -9.15 -12.79 1.55
C LYS A 297 -10.37 -12.22 0.82
N THR A 298 -10.38 -12.32 -0.50
CA THR A 298 -11.53 -11.93 -1.33
C THR A 298 -12.59 -13.04 -1.42
N SER A 299 -12.20 -14.30 -1.19
CA SER A 299 -13.09 -15.46 -1.17
C SER A 299 -12.71 -16.42 -0.04
N GLU A 300 -13.60 -17.33 0.30
CA GLU A 300 -13.35 -18.39 1.30
C GLU A 300 -12.32 -19.43 0.83
N ALA A 301 -11.91 -19.38 -0.43
CA ALA A 301 -10.90 -20.28 -0.96
C ALA A 301 -9.58 -20.16 -0.16
N PRO A 302 -8.86 -21.27 0.06
CA PRO A 302 -7.55 -21.22 0.71
C PRO A 302 -6.61 -20.27 -0.03
N PHE A 303 -5.96 -19.37 0.71
CA PHE A 303 -4.99 -18.43 0.13
C PHE A 303 -3.76 -19.14 -0.45
N HIS A 304 -3.49 -20.36 0.03
CA HIS A 304 -2.46 -21.27 -0.44
C HIS A 304 -3.05 -22.66 -0.59
N GLN A 305 -2.74 -23.31 -1.71
CA GLN A 305 -3.13 -24.69 -1.96
C GLN A 305 -2.07 -25.62 -1.37
N THR A 306 -2.36 -26.22 -0.21
CA THR A 306 -1.46 -27.16 0.50
C THR A 306 -1.67 -28.62 0.13
N TRP A 307 -2.43 -28.85 -0.95
CA TRP A 307 -2.90 -30.16 -1.38
C TRP A 307 -2.19 -30.67 -2.64
N TYR A 308 -1.38 -29.85 -3.32
CA TYR A 308 -0.66 -30.27 -4.52
C TYR A 308 0.32 -31.40 -4.23
N ALA A 309 1.04 -31.32 -3.11
CA ALA A 309 1.94 -32.40 -2.69
C ALA A 309 1.19 -33.73 -2.59
N TRP A 310 0.00 -33.72 -2.00
CA TRP A 310 -0.85 -34.91 -1.85
C TRP A 310 -1.37 -35.43 -3.19
N ILE A 311 -1.73 -34.56 -4.14
CA ILE A 311 -2.08 -34.98 -5.51
C ILE A 311 -0.89 -35.68 -6.17
N VAL A 312 0.29 -35.06 -6.11
CA VAL A 312 1.50 -35.58 -6.76
C VAL A 312 1.86 -36.96 -6.19
N LEU A 313 1.76 -37.12 -4.86
CA LEU A 313 1.92 -38.42 -4.22
C LEU A 313 0.86 -39.42 -4.71
N GLY A 314 -0.42 -39.04 -4.74
CA GLY A 314 -1.51 -39.89 -5.21
C GLY A 314 -1.33 -40.36 -6.65
N ILE A 315 -1.00 -39.44 -7.57
CA ILE A 315 -0.72 -39.75 -8.98
C ILE A 315 0.50 -40.67 -9.09
N GLY A 316 1.58 -40.40 -8.35
CA GLY A 316 2.79 -41.22 -8.34
C GLY A 316 2.53 -42.66 -7.87
N LEU A 317 1.72 -42.82 -6.82
CA LEU A 317 1.30 -44.13 -6.32
C LEU A 317 0.40 -44.87 -7.32
N LEU A 318 -0.57 -44.18 -7.94
CA LEU A 318 -1.43 -44.77 -8.97
C LEU A 318 -0.63 -45.24 -10.19
N PHE A 319 0.35 -44.45 -10.62
CA PHE A 319 1.23 -44.81 -11.72
C PHE A 319 2.09 -46.03 -11.39
N THR A 320 2.62 -46.09 -10.15
CA THR A 320 3.41 -47.24 -9.65
C THR A 320 2.56 -48.51 -9.59
N LEU A 321 1.31 -48.41 -9.13
CA LEU A 321 0.35 -49.53 -9.10
C LEU A 321 -0.02 -49.99 -10.52
N GLY A 322 -0.26 -49.05 -11.44
CA GLY A 322 -0.57 -49.36 -12.85
C GLY A 322 0.56 -50.11 -13.54
N LEU A 323 1.81 -49.64 -13.39
CA LEU A 323 3.01 -50.32 -13.90
C LEU A 323 3.20 -51.71 -13.29
N SER A 324 3.04 -51.82 -11.97
CA SER A 324 3.16 -53.11 -11.27
C SER A 324 2.11 -54.10 -11.77
N ARG A 325 0.86 -53.66 -11.98
CA ARG A 325 -0.20 -54.49 -12.56
C ARG A 325 0.10 -54.91 -14.00
N TYR A 326 0.62 -54.00 -14.83
CA TYR A 326 1.00 -54.29 -16.21
C TYR A 326 2.11 -55.36 -16.28
N ILE A 327 3.14 -55.24 -15.44
CA ILE A 327 4.25 -56.21 -15.35
C ILE A 327 3.78 -57.57 -14.81
N TYR A 328 2.75 -57.61 -13.96
CA TYR A 328 2.20 -58.87 -13.47
C TYR A 328 1.36 -59.63 -14.52
N ILE A 329 0.74 -58.91 -15.45
CA ILE A 329 -0.14 -59.49 -16.48
C ILE A 329 0.65 -60.06 -17.66
N ILE A 330 1.83 -59.50 -17.95
CA ILE A 330 2.75 -59.94 -19.01
C ILE A 330 3.72 -60.97 -18.45
#